data_AF-A0A955WKV3-F1
#
_entry.id   AF-A0A955WKV3-F1
#
_cell.length_a   1.000
_cell.length_b   1.000
_cell.length_c   1.000
_cell.angle_alpha   90.00
_cell.angle_beta   90.00
_cell.angle_gamma   90.00
#
_symmetry.space_group_name_H-M   'P 1'
#
loop_
_entity.id
_entity.type
_entity.pdbx_description
1 polymer ?
#
loop_
_entity_poly.entity_id
_entity_poly.type
_entity_poly.pdbx_seq_one_letter_code
_entity_poly.pdbx_strand_id
1 'polypeptide(L)'
;MSEPAMFDPSVLVDLPDQGWRRLGISQTFDRLLVEAAAVAPGPPDTVRDHAGRTLSGGAAKFWNLSFPQIRRELTRKRVLADVGPALALHPEFVERLERLIEDQHAGVSRVEPTPGVTLEDVLAHAKEREEREKSRSSRKRPNATPKARP
;
A
#
# COMPACT_ATOMS: atom_id res chain seq x y z
N MET A 1 -10.10 7.81 31.01
CA MET A 1 -8.69 7.68 30.57
C MET A 1 -8.69 6.48 29.63
N SER A 2 -8.52 6.69 28.33
CA SER A 2 -8.54 5.58 27.37
C SER A 2 -7.23 4.81 27.49
N GLU A 3 -7.32 3.50 27.76
CA GLU A 3 -6.18 2.60 27.68
C GLU A 3 -5.53 2.74 26.29
N PRO A 4 -4.18 2.71 26.18
CA PRO A 4 -3.54 2.63 24.89
C PRO A 4 -4.00 1.31 24.27
N ALA A 5 -4.78 1.37 23.19
CA ALA A 5 -5.10 0.22 22.38
C ALA A 5 -3.78 -0.53 22.11
N MET A 6 -3.72 -1.78 22.53
CA MET A 6 -2.52 -2.63 22.42
C MET A 6 -2.37 -3.02 20.95
N PHE A 7 -1.84 -2.09 20.16
CA PHE A 7 -1.56 -2.28 18.74
C PHE A 7 -0.22 -2.98 18.57
N ASP A 8 -0.19 -4.10 17.83
CA ASP A 8 1.07 -4.76 17.47
C ASP A 8 1.72 -4.03 16.28
N PRO A 9 2.86 -3.36 16.47
CA PRO A 9 3.52 -2.61 15.41
C PRO A 9 4.07 -3.51 14.28
N SER A 10 4.23 -4.82 14.52
CA SER A 10 4.71 -5.78 13.52
C SER A 10 3.79 -5.82 12.29
N VAL A 11 2.51 -5.56 12.49
CA VAL A 11 1.48 -5.51 11.46
C VAL A 11 1.77 -4.46 10.37
N LEU A 12 2.43 -3.36 10.72
CA LEU A 12 2.81 -2.33 9.74
C LEU A 12 3.92 -2.81 8.81
N VAL A 13 4.84 -3.63 9.33
CA VAL A 13 5.98 -4.17 8.57
C VAL A 13 5.49 -5.14 7.49
N ASP A 14 4.46 -5.94 7.81
CA ASP A 14 3.88 -6.92 6.90
C ASP A 14 2.80 -6.32 5.98
N LEU A 15 2.45 -5.04 6.15
CA LEU A 15 1.37 -4.43 5.37
C LEU A 15 1.81 -4.23 3.91
N PRO A 16 1.08 -4.81 2.93
CA PRO A 16 1.43 -4.66 1.52
C PRO A 16 1.29 -3.21 1.05
N ASP A 17 2.00 -2.85 -0.02
CA ASP A 17 1.97 -1.52 -0.63
C ASP A 17 0.56 -0.98 -0.89
N GLN A 18 -0.36 -1.87 -1.29
CA GLN A 18 -1.75 -1.52 -1.53
C GLN A 18 -2.48 -1.15 -0.23
N GLY A 19 -2.15 -1.79 0.89
CA GLY A 19 -2.70 -1.47 2.21
C GLY A 19 -2.31 -0.05 2.64
N TRP A 20 -1.02 0.30 2.54
CA TRP A 20 -0.53 1.65 2.80
C TRP A 20 -1.25 2.72 1.96
N ARG A 21 -1.45 2.45 0.66
CA ARG A 21 -2.17 3.36 -0.23
C ARG A 21 -3.64 3.54 0.17
N ARG A 22 -4.32 2.49 0.62
CA ARG A 22 -5.71 2.57 1.13
C ARG A 22 -5.80 3.41 2.41
N LEU A 23 -4.74 3.42 3.22
CA LEU A 23 -4.62 4.28 4.40
C LEU A 23 -4.21 5.72 4.07
N GLY A 24 -3.99 6.05 2.78
CA GLY A 24 -3.59 7.38 2.33
C GLY A 24 -2.11 7.68 2.54
N ILE A 25 -1.29 6.66 2.77
CA ILE A 25 0.16 6.74 2.99
C ILE A 25 0.86 6.17 1.76
N SER A 26 1.41 7.05 0.93
CA SER A 26 2.00 6.67 -0.36
C SER A 26 3.51 6.92 -0.45
N GLN A 27 4.07 7.78 0.40
CA GLN A 27 5.48 8.13 0.37
C GLN A 27 6.29 7.28 1.36
N THR A 28 7.52 6.92 0.98
CA THR A 28 8.41 6.10 1.81
C THR A 28 8.72 6.75 3.16
N PHE A 29 8.96 8.07 3.17
CA PHE A 29 9.25 8.78 4.41
C PHE A 29 8.04 8.87 5.34
N ASP A 30 6.82 8.94 4.80
CA ASP A 30 5.60 8.87 5.60
C ASP A 30 5.52 7.52 6.32
N ARG A 31 5.76 6.41 5.60
CA ARG A 31 5.73 5.05 6.16
C ARG A 31 6.75 4.89 7.27
N LEU A 32 8.00 5.31 7.03
CA LEU A 32 9.06 5.26 8.04
C LEU A 32 8.67 6.00 9.33
N LEU A 33 8.03 7.16 9.21
CA LEU A 33 7.59 7.91 10.39
C LEU A 33 6.48 7.19 11.15
N VAL A 34 5.52 6.61 10.42
CA VAL A 34 4.37 5.90 11.00
C VAL A 34 4.81 4.61 11.69
N GLU A 35 5.67 3.82 11.06
CA GLU A 35 6.28 2.63 11.65
C GLU A 35 7.05 2.97 12.93
N ALA A 36 7.90 4.00 12.89
CA ALA A 36 8.67 4.41 14.05
C ALA A 36 7.77 4.89 15.21
N ALA A 37 6.72 5.65 14.90
CA ALA A 37 5.78 6.13 15.91
C ALA A 37 4.93 5.00 16.52
N ALA A 38 4.72 3.90 15.78
CA ALA A 38 4.03 2.72 16.28
C ALA A 38 4.93 1.86 17.18
N VAL A 39 6.19 1.65 16.78
CA VAL A 39 7.15 0.81 17.53
C VAL A 39 7.62 1.50 18.81
N ALA A 40 7.95 2.78 18.72
CA ALA A 40 8.55 3.54 19.81
C ALA A 40 7.92 4.94 19.91
N PRO A 41 6.65 5.05 20.35
CA PRO A 41 6.01 6.34 20.57
C PRO A 41 6.78 7.13 21.64
N GLY A 42 7.01 8.41 21.38
CA GLY A 42 7.88 9.22 22.24
C GLY A 42 8.14 10.60 21.67
N PRO A 43 9.12 11.35 22.22
CA PRO A 43 9.44 12.69 21.74
C PRO A 43 9.68 12.72 20.23
N PRO A 44 9.18 13.73 19.49
CA PRO A 44 9.28 13.78 18.03
C PRO A 44 10.70 13.61 17.50
N ASP A 45 11.71 14.15 18.19
CA ASP A 45 13.12 13.98 17.81
C ASP A 45 13.58 12.54 17.96
N THR A 46 13.18 11.85 19.04
CA THR A 46 13.50 10.43 19.25
C THR A 46 12.85 9.55 18.19
N VAL A 47 11.59 9.82 17.84
CA VAL A 47 10.87 9.10 16.77
C VAL A 47 11.52 9.38 15.41
N ARG A 48 11.90 10.64 15.14
CA ARG A 48 12.62 11.03 13.92
C ARG A 48 13.93 10.26 13.79
N ASP A 49 14.71 10.25 14.87
CA ASP A 49 16.03 9.62 14.89
C ASP A 49 15.91 8.11 14.75
N HIS A 50 14.84 7.50 15.29
CA HIS A 50 14.52 6.09 15.10
C HIS A 50 14.14 5.75 13.65
N ALA A 51 13.20 6.50 13.06
CA ALA A 51 12.79 6.34 11.66
C ALA A 51 13.95 6.54 10.67
N GLY A 52 14.86 7.47 10.98
CA GLY A 52 15.99 7.82 10.12
C GLY A 52 17.20 6.89 10.22
N ARG A 53 17.22 5.89 11.11
CA ARG A 53 18.43 5.07 11.39
C ARG A 53 18.96 4.32 10.16
N THR A 54 18.07 3.94 9.25
CA THR A 54 18.41 3.19 8.04
C THR A 54 18.76 4.11 6.86
N LEU A 55 18.54 5.42 6.99
CA LEU A 55 18.81 6.38 5.94
C LEU A 55 20.29 6.78 5.95
N SER A 56 20.86 6.96 4.76
CA SER A 56 22.25 7.37 4.59
C SER A 56 22.39 8.44 3.51
N GLY A 57 23.54 9.13 3.53
CA GLY A 57 23.92 10.13 2.53
C GLY A 57 22.84 11.20 2.28
N GLY A 58 22.46 11.38 1.02
CA GLY A 58 21.45 12.36 0.63
C GLY A 58 20.09 12.13 1.28
N ALA A 59 19.65 10.87 1.42
CA ALA A 59 18.34 10.54 1.98
C ALA A 59 18.22 10.97 3.45
N ALA A 60 19.27 10.77 4.25
CA ALA A 60 19.31 11.23 5.64
C ALA A 60 19.22 12.77 5.74
N LYS A 61 19.89 13.48 4.83
CA LYS A 61 19.80 14.95 4.76
C LYS A 61 18.41 15.42 4.39
N PHE A 62 17.79 14.80 3.39
CA PHE A 62 16.42 15.11 2.98
C PHE A 62 15.42 14.83 4.11
N TRP A 63 15.53 13.68 4.77
CA TRP A 63 14.71 13.31 5.92
C TRP A 63 14.68 14.40 7.00
N ASN A 64 15.87 14.87 7.40
CA ASN A 64 15.97 15.92 8.42
C ASN A 64 15.29 17.23 7.99
N LEU A 65 15.43 17.60 6.72
CA LEU A 65 14.81 18.80 6.17
C LEU A 65 13.28 18.66 6.03
N SER A 66 12.79 17.49 5.62
CA SER A 66 11.38 17.23 5.35
C SER A 66 10.58 16.86 6.60
N PHE A 67 11.24 16.40 7.68
CA PHE A 67 10.57 15.86 8.87
C PHE A 67 9.48 16.79 9.45
N PRO A 68 9.70 18.10 9.66
CA PRO A 68 8.66 18.98 10.20
C PRO A 68 7.42 19.05 9.31
N GLN A 69 7.61 19.03 7.98
CA GLN A 69 6.54 19.05 7.01
C GLN A 69 5.77 17.73 6.99
N ILE A 70 6.47 16.60 6.96
CA ILE A 70 5.89 15.25 6.98
C ILE A 70 5.06 15.07 8.25
N ARG A 71 5.63 15.40 9.42
CA ARG A 71 4.91 15.32 10.70
C ARG A 71 3.62 16.13 10.65
N ARG A 72 3.70 17.39 10.23
CA ARG A 72 2.52 18.28 10.14
C ARG A 72 1.45 17.72 9.21
N GLU A 73 1.86 17.13 8.08
CA GLU A 73 0.93 16.52 7.13
C GLU A 73 0.25 15.28 7.70
N LEU A 74 1.01 14.38 8.34
CA LEU A 74 0.47 13.17 8.94
C LEU A 74 -0.42 13.47 10.16
N THR A 75 -0.10 14.49 10.95
CA THR A 75 -1.00 14.96 12.02
C THR A 75 -2.30 15.53 11.44
N ARG A 76 -2.22 16.31 10.34
CA ARG A 76 -3.42 16.84 9.66
C ARG A 76 -4.30 15.72 9.09
N LYS A 77 -3.69 14.66 8.56
CA LYS A 77 -4.41 13.47 8.03
C LYS A 77 -4.93 12.54 9.14
N ARG A 78 -4.75 12.90 10.41
CA ARG A 78 -5.09 12.07 11.58
C ARG A 78 -4.46 10.68 11.47
N VAL A 79 -3.21 10.63 11.04
CA VAL A 79 -2.36 9.43 11.04
C VAL A 79 -1.52 9.41 12.31
N LEU A 80 -0.92 10.55 12.65
CA LEU A 80 -0.18 10.78 13.88
C LEU A 80 -0.94 11.73 14.80
N ALA A 81 -0.67 11.64 16.09
CA ALA A 81 -1.18 12.53 17.12
C ALA A 81 -0.05 12.96 18.06
N ASP A 82 -0.11 14.22 18.48
CA ASP A 82 0.71 14.72 19.59
C ASP A 82 -0.04 14.42 20.90
N VAL A 83 0.42 13.41 21.64
CA VAL A 83 -0.12 12.99 22.94
C VAL A 83 0.80 13.53 24.03
N GLY A 84 0.54 14.76 24.45
CA GLY A 84 1.45 15.48 25.36
C GLY A 84 2.80 15.74 24.68
N PRO A 85 3.94 15.32 25.26
CA PRO A 85 5.25 15.46 24.63
C PRO A 85 5.56 14.34 23.61
N ALA A 86 4.68 13.35 23.46
CA ALA A 86 4.92 12.18 22.62
C ALA A 86 4.21 12.27 21.27
N LEU A 87 4.91 11.85 20.22
CA LEU A 87 4.36 11.56 18.90
C LEU A 87 3.99 10.08 18.85
N ALA A 88 2.71 9.81 18.60
CA ALA A 88 2.16 8.46 18.53
C ALA A 88 1.19 8.33 17.34
N LEU A 89 0.70 7.11 17.10
CA LEU A 89 -0.38 6.90 16.14
C LEU A 89 -1.68 7.54 16.63
N HIS A 90 -2.44 8.12 15.70
CA HIS A 90 -3.76 8.67 16.01
C HIS A 90 -4.76 7.51 16.22
N PRO A 91 -5.67 7.58 17.22
CA PRO A 91 -6.66 6.51 17.46
C PRO A 91 -7.50 6.16 16.22
N GLU A 92 -8.03 7.16 15.52
CA GLU A 92 -8.78 6.94 14.25
C GLU A 92 -7.93 6.27 13.14
N PHE A 93 -6.60 6.39 13.18
CA PHE A 93 -5.75 5.68 12.24
C PHE A 93 -5.63 4.21 12.61
N VAL A 94 -5.46 3.92 13.91
CA VAL A 94 -5.43 2.55 14.43
C VAL A 94 -6.73 1.83 14.09
N GLU A 95 -7.89 2.44 14.33
CA GLU A 95 -9.19 1.84 13.98
C GLU A 95 -9.34 1.56 12.46
N ARG A 96 -8.85 2.47 11.61
CA ARG A 96 -8.88 2.28 10.15
C ARG A 96 -7.95 1.14 9.70
N LEU A 97 -6.80 1.01 10.36
CA LEU A 97 -5.84 -0.04 10.10
C LEU A 97 -6.39 -1.40 10.53
N GLU A 98 -6.96 -1.50 11.73
CA GLU A 98 -7.62 -2.72 12.24
C GLU A 98 -8.72 -3.19 11.29
N ARG A 99 -9.62 -2.30 10.87
CA ARG A 99 -10.67 -2.62 9.88
C ARG A 99 -10.09 -3.10 8.55
N LEU A 100 -8.99 -2.49 8.10
CA LEU A 100 -8.35 -2.88 6.84
C LEU A 100 -7.73 -4.29 6.93
N ILE A 101 -7.22 -4.66 8.09
CA ILE A 101 -6.64 -5.98 8.36
C ILE A 101 -7.76 -7.02 8.43
N GLU A 102 -8.84 -6.72 9.15
CA GLU A 102 -10.04 -7.55 9.20
C GLU A 102 -10.61 -7.81 7.79
N ASP A 103 -10.75 -6.76 6.97
CA ASP A 103 -11.22 -6.88 5.58
C ASP A 103 -10.32 -7.79 4.73
N GLN A 104 -9.00 -7.74 4.95
CA GLN A 104 -8.04 -8.60 4.24
C GLN A 104 -8.13 -10.06 4.68
N HIS A 105 -8.23 -10.33 5.99
CA HIS A 105 -8.37 -11.69 6.51
C HIS A 105 -9.74 -12.31 6.21
N ALA A 106 -10.80 -11.50 6.16
CA ALA A 106 -12.13 -11.94 5.78
C ALA A 106 -12.26 -12.27 4.28
N GLY A 107 -11.20 -12.06 3.48
CA GLY A 107 -11.21 -12.35 2.05
C GLY A 107 -12.21 -11.50 1.26
N VAL A 108 -12.59 -10.32 1.80
CA VAL A 108 -13.57 -9.44 1.18
C VAL A 108 -12.92 -8.74 -0.02
N SER A 109 -12.82 -9.47 -1.12
CA SER A 109 -12.74 -8.88 -2.44
C SER A 109 -14.01 -8.06 -2.63
N ARG A 110 -13.90 -6.73 -2.63
CA ARG A 110 -14.99 -5.77 -2.94
C ARG A 110 -15.60 -5.94 -4.33
N VAL A 111 -15.21 -6.96 -5.08
CA VAL A 111 -15.96 -7.43 -6.24
C VAL A 111 -17.05 -8.34 -5.71
N GLU A 112 -18.23 -7.78 -5.45
CA GLU A 112 -19.41 -8.63 -5.36
C GLU A 112 -19.47 -9.46 -6.64
N PRO A 113 -19.60 -10.80 -6.56
CA PRO A 113 -19.82 -11.60 -7.75
C PRO A 113 -21.06 -11.04 -8.43
N THR A 114 -20.90 -10.63 -9.69
CA THR A 114 -22.03 -10.10 -10.46
C THR A 114 -23.16 -11.14 -10.40
N PRO A 115 -24.36 -10.78 -9.91
CA PRO A 115 -25.43 -11.76 -9.73
C PRO A 115 -25.68 -12.50 -11.05
N GLY A 116 -25.53 -13.83 -11.03
CA GLY A 116 -25.69 -14.69 -12.20
C GLY A 116 -24.41 -15.00 -12.99
N VAL A 117 -23.23 -14.58 -12.54
CA VAL A 117 -21.94 -15.02 -13.10
C VAL A 117 -21.33 -16.05 -12.16
N THR A 118 -21.37 -17.32 -12.57
CA THR A 118 -20.74 -18.41 -11.82
C THR A 118 -19.25 -18.48 -12.12
N LEU A 119 -18.49 -19.11 -11.23
CA LEU A 119 -17.06 -19.38 -11.43
C LEU A 119 -16.81 -20.19 -12.72
N GLU A 120 -17.78 -21.02 -13.11
CA GLU A 120 -17.76 -21.80 -14.35
C GLU A 120 -17.87 -20.91 -15.59
N ASP A 121 -18.71 -19.86 -15.55
CA ASP A 121 -18.87 -18.90 -16.65
C ASP A 121 -17.60 -18.09 -16.89
N VAL A 122 -16.92 -17.69 -15.82
CA VAL A 122 -15.65 -16.94 -15.90
C VAL A 122 -14.55 -17.82 -16.52
N LEU A 123 -14.46 -19.08 -16.10
CA LEU A 123 -13.49 -20.03 -16.64
C LEU A 123 -13.80 -20.42 -18.10
N ALA A 124 -15.07 -20.54 -18.46
CA ALA A 124 -15.51 -20.80 -19.84
C ALA A 124 -15.14 -19.62 -20.76
N HIS A 125 -15.40 -18.38 -20.33
CA HIS A 125 -15.01 -17.19 -21.11
C HIS A 125 -13.50 -17.01 -21.23
N ALA A 126 -12.73 -17.37 -20.20
CA ALA A 126 -11.27 -17.32 -20.25
C ALA A 126 -10.72 -18.32 -21.29
N LYS A 127 -11.25 -19.56 -21.30
CA LYS A 127 -10.88 -20.58 -22.31
C LYS A 127 -11.27 -20.17 -23.72
N GLU A 128 -12.47 -19.61 -23.91
CA GLU A 128 -12.93 -19.15 -25.22
C GLU A 128 -12.06 -18.01 -25.78
N ARG A 129 -11.59 -17.09 -24.91
CA ARG A 129 -10.63 -16.06 -25.31
C ARG A 129 -9.29 -16.64 -25.74
N GLU A 130 -8.77 -17.59 -24.98
CA GLU A 130 -7.48 -18.23 -25.28
C GLU A 130 -7.52 -19.00 -26.61
N GLU A 131 -8.63 -19.69 -26.91
CA GLU A 131 -8.83 -20.39 -28.19
C GLU A 131 -9.01 -19.41 -29.39
N ARG A 132 -9.71 -18.29 -29.19
CA ARG A 132 -9.84 -17.22 -30.20
C ARG A 132 -8.50 -16.54 -30.49
N GLU A 133 -7.63 -16.43 -29.50
CA GLU A 133 -6.31 -15.83 -29.66
C GLU A 133 -5.33 -16.79 -30.35
N LYS A 134 -5.37 -18.09 -30.00
CA LYS A 134 -4.62 -19.15 -30.69
C LYS A 134 -5.02 -19.29 -32.17
N SER A 135 -6.31 -19.19 -32.48
CA SER A 135 -6.82 -19.25 -33.86
C SER A 135 -6.56 -17.98 -34.69
N ARG A 136 -6.40 -16.81 -34.05
CA ARG A 136 -5.96 -15.57 -34.71
C ARG A 136 -4.46 -15.55 -34.99
N SER A 137 -3.65 -16.15 -34.11
CA SER A 137 -2.21 -16.29 -34.27
C SER A 137 -1.84 -17.21 -35.45
N SER A 138 -2.59 -18.29 -35.68
CA SER A 138 -2.30 -19.25 -36.77
C SER A 138 -2.70 -18.78 -38.17
N ARG A 139 -3.50 -17.71 -38.29
CA ARG A 139 -4.01 -17.20 -39.59
C ARG A 139 -3.10 -16.18 -40.28
N LYS A 140 -1.95 -15.82 -39.67
CA LYS A 140 -1.07 -14.76 -40.19
C LYS A 140 0.20 -15.36 -40.84
N ARG A 141 0.11 -15.53 -42.17
CA ARG A 141 1.15 -15.73 -43.23
C ARG A 141 1.10 -17.11 -43.91
N PRO A 142 1.28 -17.22 -45.25
CA PRO A 142 2.21 -16.41 -46.07
C PRO A 142 1.70 -15.92 -47.45
N ASN A 143 2.16 -14.75 -47.90
CA ASN A 143 2.49 -14.39 -49.30
C ASN A 143 2.81 -12.88 -49.34
N ALA A 144 3.72 -12.33 -50.13
CA ALA A 144 4.32 -12.81 -51.36
C ALA A 144 5.75 -12.24 -51.49
N THR A 145 6.62 -13.02 -52.12
CA THR A 145 7.93 -12.61 -52.64
C THR A 145 7.74 -11.53 -53.72
N PRO A 146 8.54 -10.44 -53.71
CA PRO A 146 8.44 -9.38 -54.71
C PRO A 146 8.99 -9.86 -56.06
N LYS A 147 8.19 -9.63 -57.11
CA LYS A 147 8.53 -9.94 -58.50
C LYS A 147 9.59 -8.94 -58.99
N ALA A 148 10.83 -9.38 -59.13
CA ALA A 148 11.86 -8.65 -59.84
C ALA A 148 11.48 -8.55 -61.33
N ARG A 149 11.64 -7.37 -61.93
CA ARG A 149 11.51 -7.15 -63.37
C ARG A 149 12.81 -6.52 -63.88
N PRO A 150 13.38 -6.99 -65.00
CA PRO A 150 14.57 -6.42 -65.62
C PRO A 150 14.34 -5.02 -66.21
#